data_AF-A0A2B7Z517-F1
#
_entry.id   AF-A0A2B7Z517-F1
#
_cell.length_a   1.000
_cell.length_b   1.000
_cell.length_c   1.000
_cell.angle_alpha   90.00
_cell.angle_beta   90.00
_cell.angle_gamma   90.00
#
_symmetry.space_group_name_H-M   'P 1'
#
loop_
_entity.id
_entity.type
_entity.pdbx_description
1 polymer ?
#
loop_
_entity_poly.entity_id
_entity_poly.type
_entity_poly.pdbx_seq_one_letter_code
_entity_poly.pdbx_strand_id
1 'polypeptide(L)'
;MGDTPGPREGLRSGSGVEDIQKPSAQQFHAILTAHQEAHFTYENVDESVGPLVFAFLDETPAIEAACARFGYNSYTKTFDVDVIPTFTHDCHQVWLNEEVPQMSDSQFITPAERLQLRRSTGSSFREFQGPYAASEKQPDMSIVPDGQHLPSVVVESGWSESFAKLHRNMRLWLVGGAGEVKLALLLKWTKTPGNHAKGVVESWDLDPAGNERLLQTEAIFPMPQTGSANQAIRITRGQLFGNRLPQGRNPSDTYRLSVSNLRNEAIVSLQRDGYRPA
;
A
#
# COMPACT_ATOMS: atom_id res chain seq x y z
N MET A 1 0.86 -49.39 63.05
CA MET A 1 0.73 -48.15 62.27
C MET A 1 2.08 -47.93 61.63
N GLY A 2 2.20 -48.19 60.33
CA GLY A 2 3.48 -48.13 59.62
C GLY A 2 3.71 -46.73 59.07
N ASP A 3 4.84 -46.13 59.45
CA ASP A 3 5.39 -44.93 58.85
C ASP A 3 6.09 -45.28 57.53
N THR A 4 5.76 -44.54 56.47
CA THR A 4 6.53 -44.50 55.22
C THR A 4 6.72 -43.03 54.81
N PRO A 5 7.97 -42.56 54.61
CA PRO A 5 8.22 -41.20 54.13
C PRO A 5 8.24 -41.17 52.60
N GLY A 6 7.42 -40.30 52.00
CA GLY A 6 7.44 -40.02 50.56
C GLY A 6 8.04 -38.64 50.29
N PRO A 7 9.13 -38.53 49.51
CA PRO A 7 9.66 -37.25 49.04
C PRO A 7 9.17 -36.97 47.61
N ARG A 8 8.88 -35.70 47.31
CA ARG A 8 9.58 -34.88 46.29
C ARG A 8 8.74 -33.65 45.93
N GLU A 9 9.35 -32.50 46.20
CA GLU A 9 9.02 -31.20 45.64
C GLU A 9 8.92 -31.28 44.11
N GLY A 10 7.76 -30.93 43.57
CA GLY A 10 7.58 -30.63 42.16
C GLY A 10 7.61 -29.11 41.99
N LEU A 11 8.71 -28.61 41.42
CA LEU A 11 8.87 -27.23 41.00
C LEU A 11 7.81 -26.82 39.96
N ARG A 12 7.43 -25.54 40.06
CA ARG A 12 6.73 -24.71 39.08
C ARG A 12 7.12 -24.99 37.62
N SER A 13 6.14 -25.18 36.76
CA SER A 13 6.06 -24.48 35.46
C SER A 13 4.68 -24.72 34.83
N GLY A 14 4.06 -23.64 34.35
CA GLY A 14 2.72 -23.67 33.76
C GLY A 14 2.03 -22.32 33.85
N SER A 15 2.77 -21.23 33.62
CA SER A 15 2.14 -19.94 33.30
C SER A 15 1.62 -20.03 31.86
N GLY A 16 0.30 -19.94 31.73
CA GLY A 16 -0.43 -20.04 30.47
C GLY A 16 0.14 -19.15 29.39
N VAL A 17 0.44 -19.77 28.25
CA VAL A 17 0.49 -19.12 26.95
C VAL A 17 -0.87 -19.38 26.31
N GLU A 18 -1.92 -18.79 26.90
CA GLU A 18 -3.26 -18.71 26.32
C GLU A 18 -3.61 -17.23 26.23
N ASP A 19 -3.22 -16.63 25.10
CA ASP A 19 -4.00 -15.73 24.23
C ASP A 19 -3.01 -14.99 23.34
N ILE A 20 -2.47 -15.71 22.36
CA ILE A 20 -1.87 -15.05 21.20
C ILE A 20 -3.07 -14.58 20.38
N GLN A 21 -3.25 -13.27 20.22
CA GLN A 21 -4.18 -12.65 19.27
C GLN A 21 -3.79 -13.02 17.82
N LYS A 22 -3.90 -14.30 17.48
CA LYS A 22 -4.01 -14.76 16.11
C LYS A 22 -5.36 -14.27 15.59
N PRO A 23 -5.51 -13.99 14.28
CA PRO A 23 -6.83 -13.84 13.70
C PRO A 23 -7.69 -15.01 14.17
N SER A 24 -8.79 -14.73 14.86
CA SER A 24 -9.65 -15.79 15.35
C SER A 24 -10.14 -16.63 14.16
N ALA A 25 -10.50 -17.89 14.40
CA ALA A 25 -11.05 -18.74 13.32
C ALA A 25 -12.21 -18.06 12.58
N GLN A 26 -12.98 -17.21 13.27
CA GLN A 26 -14.05 -16.39 12.72
C GLN A 26 -13.54 -15.26 11.80
N GLN A 27 -12.45 -14.59 12.17
CA GLN A 27 -11.83 -13.54 11.37
C GLN A 27 -11.21 -14.10 10.09
N PHE A 28 -10.53 -15.24 10.20
CA PHE A 28 -10.02 -15.98 9.05
C PHE A 28 -11.16 -16.45 8.12
N HIS A 29 -12.26 -16.95 8.71
CA HIS A 29 -13.44 -17.32 7.93
C HIS A 29 -14.06 -16.11 7.21
N ALA A 30 -14.11 -14.93 7.83
CA ALA A 30 -14.64 -13.72 7.20
C ALA A 30 -13.80 -13.28 5.98
N ILE A 31 -12.48 -13.39 6.05
CA ILE A 31 -11.57 -13.15 4.92
C ILE A 31 -11.89 -14.10 3.77
N LEU A 32 -12.02 -15.40 4.05
CA LEU A 32 -12.24 -16.44 3.02
C LEU A 32 -13.66 -16.46 2.43
N THR A 33 -14.65 -15.91 3.14
CA THR A 33 -16.05 -15.89 2.70
C THR A 33 -16.50 -14.55 2.14
N ALA A 34 -15.60 -13.56 2.07
CA ALA A 34 -15.89 -12.34 1.36
C ALA A 34 -16.22 -12.66 -0.11
N HIS A 35 -17.29 -12.07 -0.62
CA HIS A 35 -17.70 -12.17 -2.03
C HIS A 35 -17.76 -10.80 -2.71
N GLN A 36 -17.41 -9.76 -1.97
CA GLN A 36 -17.32 -8.37 -2.39
C GLN A 36 -16.08 -7.76 -1.75
N GLU A 37 -15.64 -6.63 -2.27
CA GLU A 37 -14.59 -5.83 -1.64
C GLU A 37 -14.87 -5.65 -0.15
N ALA A 38 -13.93 -6.08 0.68
CA ALA A 38 -14.00 -5.90 2.12
C ALA A 38 -12.62 -5.56 2.68
N HIS A 39 -12.66 -4.79 3.75
CA HIS A 39 -11.48 -4.38 4.49
C HIS A 39 -11.66 -4.78 5.96
N PHE A 40 -10.62 -5.38 6.53
CA PHE A 40 -10.56 -5.79 7.92
C PHE A 40 -9.36 -5.13 8.59
N THR A 41 -9.58 -4.48 9.73
CA THR A 41 -8.52 -3.96 10.60
C THR A 41 -8.55 -4.74 11.92
N TYR A 42 -7.38 -5.22 12.34
CA TYR A 42 -7.15 -5.82 13.64
C TYR A 42 -6.22 -4.90 14.43
N GLU A 43 -6.69 -4.42 15.58
CA GLU A 43 -5.95 -3.48 16.43
C GLU A 43 -5.25 -4.20 17.58
N ASN A 44 -4.25 -3.52 18.17
CA ASN A 44 -3.46 -4.00 19.30
C ASN A 44 -2.68 -5.29 19.01
N VAL A 45 -2.33 -5.54 17.75
CA VAL A 45 -1.50 -6.67 17.35
C VAL A 45 -0.05 -6.41 17.75
N ASP A 46 0.46 -7.19 18.70
CA ASP A 46 1.81 -7.03 19.24
C ASP A 46 2.90 -7.21 18.17
N GLU A 47 4.04 -6.53 18.34
CA GLU A 47 5.17 -6.55 17.40
C GLU A 47 5.80 -7.94 17.25
N SER A 48 5.69 -8.78 18.28
CA SER A 48 6.12 -10.19 18.21
C SER A 48 5.13 -11.09 17.47
N VAL A 49 3.88 -10.65 17.28
CA VAL A 49 2.78 -11.41 16.69
C VAL A 49 2.50 -10.98 15.26
N GLY A 50 2.54 -9.68 14.96
CA GLY A 50 2.21 -9.13 13.64
C GLY A 50 2.96 -9.80 12.48
N PRO A 51 4.30 -9.91 12.51
CA PRO A 51 5.06 -10.59 11.47
C PRO A 51 4.73 -12.09 11.36
N LEU A 52 4.39 -12.77 12.47
CA LEU A 52 4.01 -14.17 12.45
C LEU A 52 2.65 -14.38 11.77
N VAL A 53 1.70 -13.49 12.05
CA VAL A 53 0.38 -13.49 11.39
C VAL A 53 0.55 -13.17 9.91
N PHE A 54 1.41 -12.22 9.56
CA PHE A 54 1.71 -11.88 8.18
C PHE A 54 2.22 -13.11 7.42
N ALA A 55 3.30 -13.73 7.90
CA ALA A 55 3.89 -14.91 7.28
C ALA A 55 2.90 -16.06 7.15
N PHE A 56 2.09 -16.30 8.19
CA PHE A 56 1.04 -17.33 8.14
C PHE A 56 0.02 -17.07 7.01
N LEU A 57 -0.46 -15.84 6.87
CA LEU A 57 -1.44 -15.50 5.83
C LEU A 57 -0.81 -15.58 4.42
N ASP A 58 0.42 -15.09 4.26
CA ASP A 58 1.18 -15.10 3.00
C ASP A 58 1.48 -16.53 2.50
N GLU A 59 1.74 -17.45 3.42
CA GLU A 59 2.00 -18.86 3.10
C GLU A 59 0.71 -19.71 3.01
N THR A 60 -0.47 -19.14 3.24
CA THR A 60 -1.74 -19.90 3.19
C THR A 60 -2.36 -19.87 1.78
N PRO A 61 -2.47 -21.02 1.08
CA PRO A 61 -2.99 -21.06 -0.30
C PRO A 61 -4.44 -20.55 -0.44
N ALA A 62 -5.27 -20.70 0.60
CA ALA A 62 -6.63 -20.19 0.59
C ALA A 62 -6.70 -18.66 0.63
N ILE A 63 -5.70 -18.01 1.26
CA ILE A 63 -5.57 -16.55 1.30
C ILE A 63 -5.06 -16.04 -0.04
N GLU A 64 -4.07 -16.71 -0.63
CA GLU A 64 -3.61 -16.44 -1.99
C GLU A 64 -4.77 -16.55 -3.00
N ALA A 65 -5.58 -17.60 -2.91
CA ALA A 65 -6.75 -17.80 -3.77
C ALA A 65 -7.85 -16.73 -3.58
N ALA A 66 -7.89 -16.08 -2.42
CA ALA A 66 -8.79 -14.95 -2.15
C ALA A 66 -8.25 -13.61 -2.68
N CYS A 67 -7.03 -13.60 -3.25
CA CYS A 67 -6.33 -12.40 -3.72
C CYS A 67 -6.25 -11.31 -2.63
N ALA A 68 -6.06 -11.71 -1.37
CA ALA A 68 -5.98 -10.78 -0.26
C ALA A 68 -4.65 -10.01 -0.29
N ARG A 69 -4.70 -8.72 0.04
CA ARG A 69 -3.52 -7.88 0.33
C ARG A 69 -3.52 -7.53 1.79
N PHE A 70 -2.35 -7.49 2.42
CA PHE A 70 -2.28 -7.19 3.84
C PHE A 70 -1.01 -6.44 4.24
N GLY A 71 -1.08 -5.83 5.42
CA GLY A 71 -0.01 -5.07 6.00
C GLY A 71 -0.11 -5.02 7.51
N TYR A 72 1.02 -5.22 8.17
CA TYR A 72 1.20 -4.97 9.58
C TYR A 72 1.97 -3.66 9.80
N ASN A 73 1.39 -2.76 10.60
CA ASN A 73 2.01 -1.52 11.03
C ASN A 73 2.37 -1.62 12.51
N SER A 74 3.67 -1.76 12.80
CA SER A 74 4.17 -1.93 14.17
C SER A 74 3.99 -0.67 15.02
N TYR A 75 4.03 0.52 14.42
CA TYR A 75 3.86 1.77 15.15
C TYR A 75 2.43 1.92 15.68
N THR A 76 1.43 1.61 14.87
CA THR A 76 0.02 1.67 15.27
C THR A 76 -0.50 0.36 15.86
N LYS A 77 0.30 -0.71 15.79
CA LYS A 77 -0.09 -2.08 16.18
C LYS A 77 -1.36 -2.54 15.47
N THR A 78 -1.47 -2.21 14.18
CA THR A 78 -2.63 -2.55 13.35
C THR A 78 -2.25 -3.53 12.25
N PHE A 79 -3.07 -4.54 12.05
CA PHE A 79 -2.99 -5.46 10.93
C PHE A 79 -4.19 -5.23 10.01
N ASP A 80 -3.93 -4.84 8.77
CA ASP A 80 -4.93 -4.52 7.78
C ASP A 80 -4.97 -5.62 6.71
N VAL A 81 -6.18 -6.05 6.34
CA VAL A 81 -6.42 -7.03 5.26
C VAL A 81 -7.46 -6.46 4.31
N ASP A 82 -7.15 -6.44 3.02
CA ASP A 82 -8.00 -6.03 1.93
C ASP A 82 -8.26 -7.24 1.02
N VAL A 83 -9.52 -7.59 0.80
CA VAL A 83 -9.91 -8.77 0.00
C VAL A 83 -10.77 -8.37 -1.18
N ILE A 84 -10.56 -9.08 -2.30
CA ILE A 84 -11.31 -8.89 -3.55
C ILE A 84 -11.24 -7.42 -4.02
N PRO A 85 -10.03 -6.91 -4.32
CA PRO A 85 -9.91 -5.59 -4.91
C PRO A 85 -10.71 -5.52 -6.22
N THR A 86 -11.42 -4.41 -6.43
CA THR A 86 -12.28 -4.22 -7.61
C THR A 86 -11.47 -3.72 -8.81
N PHE A 87 -12.08 -3.67 -10.00
CA PHE A 87 -11.41 -3.11 -11.18
C PHE A 87 -11.01 -1.65 -10.97
N THR A 88 -11.82 -0.87 -10.24
CA THR A 88 -11.56 0.53 -9.92
C THR A 88 -10.45 0.67 -8.89
N HIS A 89 -10.41 -0.23 -7.90
CA HIS A 89 -9.31 -0.26 -6.94
C HIS A 89 -7.96 -0.37 -7.66
N ASP A 90 -7.86 -1.28 -8.63
CA ASP A 90 -6.61 -1.59 -9.35
C ASP A 90 -6.40 -0.79 -10.65
N CYS A 91 -7.27 0.16 -11.00
CA CYS A 91 -7.16 0.89 -12.28
C CYS A 91 -5.86 1.70 -12.39
N HIS A 92 -5.27 2.07 -11.25
CA HIS A 92 -3.97 2.76 -11.20
C HIS A 92 -2.83 1.89 -11.74
N GLN A 93 -2.96 0.55 -11.69
CA GLN A 93 -1.94 -0.35 -12.22
C GLN A 93 -1.81 -0.21 -13.74
N VAL A 94 -2.94 -0.19 -14.44
CA VAL A 94 -2.98 0.02 -15.89
C VAL A 94 -2.44 1.41 -16.23
N TRP A 95 -2.92 2.43 -15.51
CA TRP A 95 -2.47 3.82 -15.69
C TRP A 95 -0.94 3.95 -15.57
N LEU A 96 -0.34 3.48 -14.48
CA LEU A 96 1.10 3.64 -14.28
C LEU A 96 1.91 2.74 -15.23
N ASN A 97 1.36 1.61 -15.65
CA ASN A 97 1.97 0.75 -16.68
C ASN A 97 2.06 1.43 -18.04
N GLU A 98 1.14 2.35 -18.36
CA GLU A 98 1.16 3.18 -19.57
C GLU A 98 2.00 4.46 -19.42
N GLU A 99 2.03 5.07 -18.24
CA GLU A 99 2.83 6.29 -18.01
C GLU A 99 4.34 6.01 -18.10
N VAL A 100 4.84 4.85 -17.65
CA VAL A 100 6.27 4.54 -17.69
C VAL A 100 6.84 4.43 -19.13
N PRO A 101 6.18 3.76 -20.09
CA PRO A 101 6.51 3.87 -21.51
C PRO A 101 6.49 5.32 -22.02
N GLN A 102 5.49 6.12 -21.67
CA GLN A 102 5.39 7.53 -22.08
C GLN A 102 6.54 8.40 -21.53
N MET A 103 7.05 8.08 -20.32
CA MET A 103 8.29 8.68 -19.81
C MET A 103 9.49 8.39 -20.72
N SER A 104 9.56 7.19 -21.32
CA SER A 104 10.63 6.84 -22.26
C SER A 104 10.45 7.55 -23.60
N ASP A 105 9.23 7.61 -24.12
CA ASP A 105 8.93 8.23 -25.42
C ASP A 105 9.14 9.75 -25.40
N SER A 106 8.84 10.38 -24.26
CA SER A 106 9.13 11.80 -24.01
C SER A 106 10.60 12.09 -23.70
N GLN A 107 11.47 11.07 -23.74
CA GLN A 107 12.89 11.16 -23.38
C GLN A 107 13.14 11.62 -21.93
N PHE A 108 12.10 11.59 -21.08
CA PHE A 108 12.27 11.83 -19.65
C PHE A 108 13.18 10.74 -19.07
N ILE A 109 12.92 9.47 -19.32
CA ILE A 109 13.87 8.38 -19.01
C ILE A 109 14.43 7.78 -20.29
N THR A 110 15.64 7.22 -20.23
CA THR A 110 16.17 6.42 -21.34
C THR A 110 15.61 5.00 -21.31
N PRO A 111 15.69 4.23 -22.41
CA PRO A 111 15.32 2.82 -22.40
C PRO A 111 16.09 1.99 -21.36
N ALA A 112 17.37 2.31 -21.13
CA ALA A 112 18.20 1.63 -20.12
C ALA A 112 17.75 1.96 -18.69
N GLU A 113 17.44 3.23 -18.43
CA GLU A 113 16.89 3.68 -17.14
C GLU A 113 15.52 3.05 -16.86
N ARG A 114 14.67 2.90 -17.89
CA ARG A 114 13.38 2.22 -17.76
C ARG A 114 13.51 0.77 -17.27
N LEU A 115 14.56 0.06 -17.70
CA LEU A 115 14.82 -1.31 -17.25
C LEU A 115 15.26 -1.38 -15.78
N GLN A 116 15.73 -0.27 -15.20
CA GLN A 116 16.12 -0.18 -13.80
C GLN A 116 14.94 0.16 -12.88
N LEU A 117 13.76 0.47 -13.42
CA LEU A 117 12.56 0.80 -12.64
C LEU A 117 11.60 -0.38 -12.67
N ARG A 118 11.75 -1.30 -11.72
CA ARG A 118 10.86 -2.46 -11.61
C ARG A 118 9.53 -2.03 -11.05
N ARG A 119 8.44 -2.46 -11.68
CA ARG A 119 7.09 -2.29 -11.14
C ARG A 119 6.72 -3.55 -10.38
N SER A 120 6.19 -3.40 -9.18
CA SER A 120 5.79 -4.53 -8.34
C SER A 120 4.39 -4.32 -7.76
N THR A 121 3.63 -5.40 -7.67
CA THR A 121 2.28 -5.49 -7.08
C THR A 121 2.23 -6.74 -6.20
N GLY A 122 1.68 -6.63 -4.99
CA GLY A 122 1.51 -7.79 -4.10
C GLY A 122 2.81 -8.39 -3.54
N SER A 123 3.97 -7.77 -3.76
CA SER A 123 5.21 -8.16 -3.07
C SER A 123 5.28 -7.53 -1.69
N SER A 124 5.71 -8.32 -0.70
CA SER A 124 5.84 -7.88 0.68
C SER A 124 7.19 -7.20 0.94
N PHE A 125 7.17 -6.11 1.71
CA PHE A 125 8.35 -5.34 2.12
C PHE A 125 8.48 -5.32 3.64
N ARG A 126 9.69 -5.58 4.18
CA ARG A 126 9.95 -5.81 5.62
C ARG A 126 11.03 -4.91 6.24
N GLU A 127 11.73 -4.10 5.44
CA GLU A 127 12.94 -3.36 5.86
C GLU A 127 12.66 -1.92 6.32
N PHE A 128 11.52 -1.71 6.98
CA PHE A 128 11.21 -0.42 7.58
C PHE A 128 12.10 -0.13 8.79
N GLN A 129 12.17 1.14 9.20
CA GLN A 129 13.05 1.58 10.29
C GLN A 129 12.31 2.34 11.38
N GLY A 130 13.02 2.56 12.49
CA GLY A 130 12.51 3.28 13.65
C GLY A 130 11.31 2.56 14.27
N PRO A 131 10.22 3.26 14.61
CA PRO A 131 9.04 2.63 15.21
C PRO A 131 8.30 1.69 14.25
N TYR A 132 8.64 1.71 12.96
CA TYR A 132 8.08 0.83 11.94
C TYR A 132 8.91 -0.44 11.73
N ALA A 133 9.99 -0.67 12.47
CA ALA A 133 10.97 -1.73 12.18
C ALA A 133 10.41 -3.18 12.17
N ALA A 134 9.29 -3.42 12.85
CA ALA A 134 8.60 -4.71 12.82
C ALA A 134 7.43 -4.75 11.82
N SER A 135 7.26 -3.71 11.00
CA SER A 135 6.20 -3.61 10.01
C SER A 135 6.50 -4.50 8.80
N GLU A 136 5.43 -4.97 8.15
CA GLU A 136 5.49 -5.63 6.87
C GLU A 136 4.31 -5.17 6.02
N LYS A 137 4.52 -4.85 4.75
CA LYS A 137 3.42 -4.34 3.92
C LYS A 137 3.54 -4.71 2.46
N GLN A 138 2.40 -5.00 1.86
CA GLN A 138 2.22 -5.08 0.41
C GLN A 138 1.60 -3.76 -0.09
N PRO A 139 2.23 -3.07 -1.06
CA PRO A 139 1.61 -1.95 -1.74
C PRO A 139 0.62 -2.45 -2.80
N ASP A 140 -0.36 -1.62 -3.16
CA ASP A 140 -1.22 -1.91 -4.31
C ASP A 140 -0.43 -1.87 -5.61
N MET A 141 0.49 -0.91 -5.71
CA MET A 141 1.53 -0.87 -6.72
C MET A 141 2.75 -0.11 -6.22
N SER A 142 3.92 -0.45 -6.74
CA SER A 142 5.16 0.26 -6.45
C SER A 142 6.11 0.32 -7.64
N ILE A 143 7.03 1.29 -7.60
CA ILE A 143 8.22 1.36 -8.46
C ILE A 143 9.45 1.18 -7.58
N VAL A 144 10.21 0.13 -7.85
CA VAL A 144 11.43 -0.28 -7.14
C VAL A 144 12.62 -0.08 -8.06
N PRO A 145 13.46 0.93 -7.82
CA PRO A 145 14.73 1.07 -8.53
C PRO A 145 15.66 -0.12 -8.24
N ASP A 146 16.38 -0.56 -9.27
CA ASP A 146 17.26 -1.72 -9.20
C ASP A 146 18.28 -1.62 -8.07
N GLY A 147 18.25 -2.59 -7.16
CA GLY A 147 19.14 -2.66 -6.00
C GLY A 147 18.70 -1.84 -4.79
N GLN A 148 17.45 -1.37 -4.74
CA GLN A 148 16.81 -0.95 -3.49
C GLN A 148 16.03 -2.11 -2.86
N HIS A 149 15.92 -2.05 -1.54
CA HIS A 149 15.15 -3.00 -0.74
C HIS A 149 13.70 -2.55 -0.57
N LEU A 150 13.48 -1.23 -0.52
CA LEU A 150 12.17 -0.60 -0.49
C LEU A 150 11.87 0.12 -1.81
N PRO A 151 10.60 0.30 -2.16
CA PRO A 151 10.23 1.06 -3.35
C PRO A 151 10.59 2.55 -3.19
N SER A 152 10.80 3.23 -4.31
CA SER A 152 10.96 4.70 -4.33
C SER A 152 9.61 5.41 -4.48
N VAL A 153 8.66 4.77 -5.17
CA VAL A 153 7.30 5.26 -5.35
C VAL A 153 6.33 4.16 -4.96
N VAL A 154 5.32 4.50 -4.16
CA VAL A 154 4.20 3.61 -3.80
C VAL A 154 2.88 4.23 -4.20
N VAL A 155 1.93 3.37 -4.53
CA VAL A 155 0.53 3.73 -4.78
C VAL A 155 -0.34 2.91 -3.84
N GLU A 156 -1.27 3.57 -3.17
CA GLU A 156 -2.32 2.96 -2.35
C GLU A 156 -3.67 3.48 -2.83
N SER A 157 -4.66 2.60 -2.92
CA SER A 157 -5.98 2.88 -3.50
C SER A 157 -7.08 2.32 -2.60
N GLY A 158 -8.22 3.00 -2.48
CA GLY A 158 -9.31 2.46 -1.69
C GLY A 158 -10.69 3.06 -1.94
N TRP A 159 -11.73 2.23 -1.85
CA TRP A 159 -13.13 2.65 -1.83
C TRP A 159 -13.68 2.86 -0.43
N SER A 160 -13.49 1.84 0.41
CA SER A 160 -14.10 1.72 1.74
C SER A 160 -13.14 2.16 2.84
N GLU A 161 -11.89 2.40 2.47
CA GLU A 161 -10.89 2.96 3.37
C GLU A 161 -11.23 4.42 3.72
N SER A 162 -11.14 4.74 5.01
CA SER A 162 -11.12 6.13 5.41
C SER A 162 -9.83 6.80 4.90
N PHE A 163 -9.87 8.10 4.61
CA PHE A 163 -8.65 8.86 4.29
C PHE A 163 -7.59 8.68 5.38
N ALA A 164 -8.02 8.55 6.64
CA ALA A 164 -7.12 8.30 7.76
C ALA A 164 -6.33 6.98 7.60
N LYS A 165 -6.93 5.90 7.07
CA LYS A 165 -6.20 4.65 6.78
C LYS A 165 -5.17 4.87 5.67
N LEU A 166 -5.57 5.46 4.55
CA LEU A 166 -4.65 5.78 3.44
C LEU A 166 -3.47 6.66 3.90
N HIS A 167 -3.73 7.65 4.75
CA HIS A 167 -2.68 8.49 5.34
C HIS A 167 -1.78 7.72 6.32
N ARG A 168 -2.30 6.75 7.08
CA ARG A 168 -1.47 5.85 7.90
C ARG A 168 -0.56 4.96 7.03
N ASN A 169 -1.08 4.42 5.94
CA ASN A 169 -0.30 3.64 4.97
C ASN A 169 0.80 4.50 4.36
N MET A 170 0.46 5.71 3.91
CA MET A 170 1.41 6.71 3.41
C MET A 170 2.52 7.01 4.43
N ARG A 171 2.16 7.23 5.70
CA ARG A 171 3.13 7.54 6.75
C ARG A 171 4.07 6.37 7.01
N LEU A 172 3.55 5.14 7.08
CA LEU A 172 4.38 3.94 7.21
C LEU A 172 5.40 3.89 6.07
N TRP A 173 4.96 4.09 4.83
CA TRP A 173 5.86 4.06 3.67
C TRP A 173 6.91 5.17 3.71
N LEU A 174 6.50 6.42 3.90
CA LEU A 174 7.41 7.57 3.82
C LEU A 174 8.34 7.66 5.04
N VAL A 175 7.77 7.61 6.26
CA VAL A 175 8.54 7.75 7.50
C VAL A 175 9.27 6.45 7.83
N GLY A 176 8.56 5.31 7.80
CA GLY A 176 9.15 4.00 8.05
C GLY A 176 10.16 3.59 6.98
N GLY A 177 9.98 4.04 5.73
CA GLY A 177 10.93 3.78 4.65
C GLY A 177 12.24 4.56 4.75
N ALA A 178 12.42 5.42 5.76
CA ALA A 178 13.67 6.07 6.12
C ALA A 178 14.43 6.72 4.93
N GLY A 179 13.66 7.33 4.02
CA GLY A 179 14.20 7.99 2.84
C GLY A 179 14.50 7.07 1.66
N GLU A 180 14.19 5.77 1.70
CA GLU A 180 14.16 4.95 0.48
C GLU A 180 12.90 5.21 -0.34
N VAL A 181 11.74 5.27 0.32
CA VAL A 181 10.48 5.73 -0.29
C VAL A 181 10.48 7.25 -0.39
N LYS A 182 10.31 7.77 -1.60
CA LYS A 182 10.37 9.21 -1.90
C LYS A 182 9.00 9.82 -2.20
N LEU A 183 8.04 9.01 -2.64
CA LEU A 183 6.73 9.48 -3.08
C LEU A 183 5.66 8.43 -2.77
N ALA A 184 4.56 8.88 -2.16
CA ALA A 184 3.34 8.09 -2.03
C ALA A 184 2.20 8.75 -2.83
N LEU A 185 1.53 7.96 -3.67
CA LEU A 185 0.32 8.36 -4.38
C LEU A 185 -0.89 7.70 -3.73
N LEU A 186 -1.86 8.48 -3.30
CA LEU A 186 -3.07 7.98 -2.65
C LEU A 186 -4.26 8.21 -3.56
N LEU A 187 -4.89 7.13 -4.03
CA LEU A 187 -6.13 7.19 -4.79
C LEU A 187 -7.29 6.87 -3.86
N LYS A 188 -8.23 7.79 -3.75
CA LYS A 188 -9.45 7.56 -2.98
C LYS A 188 -10.66 7.61 -3.89
N TRP A 189 -11.45 6.55 -3.80
CA TRP A 189 -12.75 6.44 -4.45
C TRP A 189 -13.86 6.65 -3.43
N THR A 190 -14.99 7.21 -3.86
CA THR A 190 -16.15 7.42 -2.99
C THR A 190 -17.43 7.13 -3.75
N LYS A 191 -18.16 6.13 -3.29
CA LYS A 191 -19.48 5.76 -3.82
C LYS A 191 -20.47 6.87 -3.49
N THR A 192 -21.31 7.23 -4.45
CA THR A 192 -22.33 8.27 -4.34
C THR A 192 -23.67 7.76 -4.88
N PRO A 193 -24.81 8.37 -4.50
CA PRO A 193 -26.13 7.89 -4.91
C PRO A 193 -26.29 7.69 -6.42
N GLY A 194 -27.09 6.69 -6.80
CA GLY A 194 -27.34 6.36 -8.21
C GLY A 194 -26.17 5.65 -8.89
N ASN A 195 -25.36 4.91 -8.13
CA ASN A 195 -24.17 4.19 -8.61
C ASN A 195 -23.16 5.12 -9.29
N HIS A 196 -22.96 6.32 -8.75
CA HIS A 196 -21.89 7.22 -9.20
C HIS A 196 -20.68 7.11 -8.28
N ALA A 197 -19.49 7.46 -8.77
CA ALA A 197 -18.27 7.47 -7.98
C ALA A 197 -17.47 8.74 -8.20
N LYS A 198 -17.03 9.33 -7.08
CA LYS A 198 -15.99 10.37 -7.07
C LYS A 198 -14.63 9.72 -6.92
N GLY A 199 -13.59 10.40 -7.39
CA GLY A 199 -12.21 9.96 -7.24
C GLY A 199 -11.29 11.15 -7.00
N VAL A 200 -10.30 10.98 -6.13
CA VAL A 200 -9.24 11.96 -5.86
C VAL A 200 -7.90 11.24 -5.85
N VAL A 201 -6.86 11.88 -6.37
CA VAL A 201 -5.47 11.44 -6.21
C VAL A 201 -4.67 12.50 -5.45
N GLU A 202 -3.93 12.09 -4.44
CA GLU A 202 -2.99 12.93 -3.69
C GLU A 202 -1.55 12.42 -3.90
N SER A 203 -0.58 13.33 -3.95
CA SER A 203 0.84 12.99 -3.91
C SER A 203 1.51 13.56 -2.66
N TRP A 204 2.28 12.71 -1.99
CA TRP A 204 2.89 13.01 -0.70
C TRP A 204 4.38 12.68 -0.69
N ASP A 205 5.19 13.51 -0.04
CA ASP A 205 6.59 13.24 0.27
C ASP A 205 6.93 13.63 1.72
N LEU A 206 8.22 13.57 2.07
CA LEU A 206 8.73 14.17 3.29
C LEU A 206 9.41 15.50 2.99
N ASP A 207 9.16 16.49 3.83
CA ASP A 207 9.94 17.72 3.85
C ASP A 207 11.37 17.48 4.38
N PRO A 208 12.29 18.46 4.29
CA PRO A 208 13.66 18.30 4.80
C PRO A 208 13.77 18.02 6.30
N ALA A 209 12.72 18.28 7.09
CA ALA A 209 12.66 17.97 8.51
C ALA A 209 12.07 16.57 8.79
N GLY A 210 11.68 15.83 7.75
CA GLY A 210 11.11 14.49 7.85
C GLY A 210 9.61 14.47 8.13
N ASN A 211 8.89 15.59 8.00
CA ASN A 211 7.44 15.64 8.17
C ASN A 211 6.73 15.33 6.86
N GLU A 212 5.56 14.70 6.95
CA GLU A 212 4.73 14.42 5.79
C GLU A 212 4.23 15.72 5.14
N ARG A 213 4.39 15.83 3.83
CA ARG A 213 4.00 17.00 3.05
C ARG A 213 3.15 16.59 1.86
N LEU A 214 1.93 17.12 1.82
CA LEU A 214 1.07 17.05 0.64
C LEU A 214 1.65 17.94 -0.45
N LEU A 215 2.00 17.36 -1.58
CA LEU A 215 2.53 18.07 -2.75
C LEU A 215 1.41 18.55 -3.66
N GLN A 216 0.42 17.70 -3.91
CA GLN A 216 -0.63 17.96 -4.88
C GLN A 216 -1.87 17.12 -4.59
N THR A 217 -3.04 17.69 -4.88
CA THR A 217 -4.32 16.97 -4.91
C THR A 217 -4.99 17.26 -6.25
N GLU A 218 -5.47 16.22 -6.92
CA GLU A 218 -6.26 16.35 -8.14
C GLU A 218 -7.55 15.53 -8.03
N ALA A 219 -8.67 16.14 -8.40
CA ALA A 219 -9.90 15.39 -8.60
C ALA A 219 -9.74 14.51 -9.84
N ILE A 220 -10.01 13.21 -9.71
CA ILE A 220 -10.23 12.29 -10.84
C ILE A 220 -11.66 12.49 -11.34
N PHE A 221 -12.65 12.36 -10.44
CA PHE A 221 -14.05 12.71 -10.70
C PHE A 221 -14.66 13.56 -9.58
N PRO A 222 -15.50 14.55 -9.91
CA PRO A 222 -15.94 14.92 -11.26
C PRO A 222 -14.80 15.50 -12.10
N MET A 223 -14.92 15.41 -13.43
CA MET A 223 -13.97 16.06 -14.32
C MET A 223 -14.00 17.58 -14.10
N PRO A 224 -12.85 18.28 -14.14
CA PRO A 224 -12.84 19.73 -14.14
C PRO A 224 -13.64 20.28 -15.31
N GLN A 225 -14.10 21.52 -15.14
CA GLN A 225 -14.81 22.23 -16.20
C GLN A 225 -13.96 22.32 -17.48
N THR A 226 -14.63 22.19 -18.62
CA THR A 226 -14.03 22.34 -19.94
C THR A 226 -13.25 23.65 -20.04
N GLY A 227 -11.99 23.58 -20.48
CA GLY A 227 -11.08 24.74 -20.54
C GLY A 227 -10.11 24.86 -19.35
N SER A 228 -10.25 24.02 -18.32
CA SER A 228 -9.23 23.89 -17.26
C SER A 228 -7.93 23.34 -17.83
N ALA A 229 -6.80 23.72 -17.22
CA ALA A 229 -5.50 23.14 -17.57
C ALA A 229 -5.51 21.62 -17.39
N ASN A 230 -4.78 20.89 -18.26
CA ASN A 230 -4.58 19.45 -18.10
C ASN A 230 -3.97 19.14 -16.73
N GLN A 231 -4.75 18.46 -15.90
CA GLN A 231 -4.30 17.98 -14.59
C GLN A 231 -3.28 16.87 -14.78
N ALA A 232 -2.22 16.94 -14.00
CA ALA A 232 -1.17 15.95 -13.99
C ALA A 232 -0.49 15.94 -12.63
N ILE A 233 -0.18 14.75 -12.11
CA ILE A 233 0.62 14.63 -10.90
C ILE A 233 2.10 14.78 -11.28
N ARG A 234 2.79 15.71 -10.63
CA ARG A 234 4.22 15.91 -10.86
C ARG A 234 5.02 14.87 -10.12
N ILE A 235 5.93 14.22 -10.84
CA ILE A 235 6.95 13.35 -10.27
C ILE A 235 8.33 13.85 -10.70
N THR A 236 9.24 13.99 -9.74
CA THR A 236 10.64 14.34 -10.03
C THR A 236 11.43 13.08 -10.33
N ARG A 237 12.53 13.21 -11.07
CA ARG A 237 13.46 12.11 -11.30
C ARG A 237 14.07 11.60 -9.99
N GLY A 238 14.36 12.51 -9.05
CA GLY A 238 14.85 12.15 -7.72
C GLY A 238 13.85 11.31 -6.92
N GLN A 239 12.55 11.56 -7.07
CA GLN A 239 11.51 10.71 -6.50
C GLN A 239 11.45 9.34 -7.18
N LEU A 240 11.49 9.32 -8.52
CA LEU A 240 11.34 8.10 -9.31
C LEU A 240 12.50 7.10 -9.14
N PHE A 241 13.74 7.58 -8.98
CA PHE A 241 14.92 6.72 -8.83
C PHE A 241 15.43 6.61 -7.38
N GLY A 242 14.92 7.44 -6.48
CA GLY A 242 15.38 7.51 -5.10
C GLY A 242 16.90 7.60 -4.99
N ASN A 243 17.48 6.68 -4.20
CA ASN A 243 18.93 6.63 -3.96
C ASN A 243 19.72 6.02 -5.12
N ARG A 244 19.03 5.57 -6.18
CA ARG A 244 19.60 4.93 -7.38
C ARG A 244 19.55 5.84 -8.60
N LEU A 245 19.43 7.15 -8.40
CA LEU A 245 19.47 8.14 -9.46
C LEU A 245 20.74 7.96 -10.33
N PRO A 246 20.62 7.78 -11.66
CA PRO A 246 21.77 7.63 -12.53
C PRO A 246 22.68 8.86 -12.51
N GLN A 247 23.99 8.63 -12.55
CA GLN A 247 25.00 9.70 -12.50
C GLN A 247 24.81 10.70 -13.66
N GLY A 248 24.96 11.98 -13.36
CA GLY A 248 24.84 13.06 -14.34
C GLY A 248 23.41 13.46 -14.66
N ARG A 249 22.40 12.83 -14.06
CA ARG A 249 21.00 13.25 -14.18
C ARG A 249 20.63 14.29 -13.12
N ASN A 250 19.80 15.24 -13.50
CA ASN A 250 19.26 16.23 -12.58
C ASN A 250 18.08 15.62 -11.79
N PRO A 251 18.15 15.55 -10.44
CA PRO A 251 17.04 15.02 -9.64
C PRO A 251 15.77 15.86 -9.75
N SER A 252 15.88 17.14 -10.11
CA SER A 252 14.76 18.08 -10.14
C SER A 252 13.97 18.06 -11.46
N ASP A 253 14.42 17.30 -12.46
CA ASP A 253 13.66 17.14 -13.70
C ASP A 253 12.30 16.53 -13.39
N THR A 254 11.24 17.10 -13.95
CA THR A 254 9.86 16.67 -13.66
C THR A 254 9.21 16.00 -14.86
N TYR A 255 8.51 14.91 -14.59
CA TYR A 255 7.51 14.34 -15.48
C TYR A 255 6.10 14.63 -14.95
N ARG A 256 5.12 14.67 -15.86
CA ARG A 256 3.72 15.00 -15.57
C ARG A 256 2.87 13.76 -15.83
N LEU A 257 2.60 12.98 -14.77
CA LEU A 257 1.72 11.81 -14.85
C LEU A 257 0.31 12.24 -15.23
N SER A 258 -0.23 11.76 -16.34
CA SER A 258 -1.51 12.23 -16.89
C SER A 258 -2.70 11.78 -16.04
N VAL A 259 -3.40 12.71 -15.38
CA VAL A 259 -4.67 12.41 -14.68
C VAL A 259 -5.78 12.09 -15.70
N SER A 260 -5.69 12.62 -16.92
CA SER A 260 -6.63 12.26 -18.00
C SER A 260 -6.49 10.79 -18.40
N ASN A 261 -5.26 10.24 -18.44
CA ASN A 261 -5.07 8.81 -18.69
C ASN A 261 -5.65 7.98 -17.55
N LEU A 262 -5.40 8.39 -16.29
CA LEU A 262 -6.00 7.74 -15.12
C LEU A 262 -7.54 7.74 -15.18
N ARG A 263 -8.16 8.84 -15.62
CA ARG A 263 -9.63 8.88 -15.82
C ARG A 263 -10.11 7.89 -16.85
N ASN A 264 -9.41 7.76 -17.98
CA ASN A 264 -9.81 6.85 -19.04
C ASN A 264 -9.84 5.41 -18.52
N GLU A 265 -8.80 5.01 -17.79
CA GLU A 265 -8.76 3.70 -17.13
C GLU A 265 -9.87 3.56 -16.08
N ALA A 266 -10.05 4.59 -15.25
CA ALA A 266 -11.08 4.60 -14.22
C ALA A 266 -12.50 4.53 -14.79
N ILE A 267 -12.80 5.12 -15.94
CA ILE A 267 -14.11 5.01 -16.60
C ILE A 267 -14.42 3.55 -16.92
N VAL A 268 -13.47 2.86 -17.54
CA VAL A 268 -13.61 1.45 -17.92
C VAL A 268 -13.80 0.58 -16.67
N SER A 269 -12.97 0.81 -15.65
CA SER A 269 -13.04 0.08 -14.39
C SER A 269 -14.33 0.33 -13.60
N LEU A 270 -14.78 1.58 -13.49
CA LEU A 270 -16.03 1.93 -12.82
C LEU A 270 -17.22 1.24 -13.47
N GLN A 271 -17.28 1.24 -14.81
CA GLN A 271 -18.34 0.58 -15.55
C GLN A 271 -18.39 -0.93 -15.27
N ARG A 272 -17.23 -1.60 -15.17
CA ARG A 272 -17.14 -3.02 -14.81
C ARG A 272 -17.62 -3.29 -13.38
N ASP A 273 -17.32 -2.37 -12.46
CA ASP A 273 -17.77 -2.44 -11.07
C ASP A 273 -19.24 -2.00 -10.89
N GLY A 274 -19.95 -1.63 -11.97
CA GLY A 274 -21.35 -1.22 -11.95
C GLY A 274 -21.58 0.24 -11.56
N TYR A 275 -20.54 1.08 -11.59
CA TYR A 275 -20.57 2.51 -11.29
C TYR A 275 -20.40 3.39 -12.54
N ARG A 276 -20.71 4.67 -12.38
CA ARG A 276 -20.46 5.73 -13.35
C ARG A 276 -19.63 6.85 -12.70
N PRO A 277 -18.79 7.57 -13.45
CA PRO A 277 -18.16 8.78 -12.94
C PRO A 277 -19.18 9.81 -12.45
N ALA A 278 -18.91 10.45 -11.31
CA ALA A 278 -19.70 11.56 -10.76
C ALA A 278 -19.47 12.89 -11.48
#